data_AF-A0A959ANC4-F1
#
_entry.id   AF-A0A959ANC4-F1
#
_cell.length_a   1.000
_cell.length_b   1.000
_cell.length_c   1.000
_cell.angle_alpha   90.00
_cell.angle_beta   90.00
_cell.angle_gamma   90.00
#
_symmetry.space_group_name_H-M   'P 1'
#
loop_
_entity.id
_entity.type
_entity.pdbx_description
1 polymer ?
#
loop_
_entity_poly.entity_id
_entity_poly.type
_entity_poly.pdbx_seq_one_letter_code
_entity_poly.pdbx_strand_id
1 'polypeptide(L)' 'MQQAGRRKPVYTRKLDFRHGRVEMAHGSGGRAMTQLVDQLFIAAFDNDYLRQMNDQACFPVGSGR' A
#
# COMPACT_ATOMS: atom_id res chain seq x y z
N MET A 1 21.64 0.85 1.77
CA MET A 1 21.34 0.77 0.32
C MET A 1 19.87 0.34 0.21
N GLN A 2 18.87 1.06 -0.26
CA GLN A 2 18.68 2.41 -0.78
C GLN A 2 17.37 2.91 -0.13
N GLN A 3 17.35 4.13 0.43
CA GLN A 3 16.07 4.80 0.71
C GLN A 3 15.50 5.22 -0.64
N ALA A 4 14.61 4.40 -1.21
CA ALA A 4 13.75 4.83 -2.30
C ALA A 4 12.79 5.88 -1.71
N GLY A 5 13.14 7.16 -1.87
CA GLY A 5 12.28 8.26 -1.47
C GLY A 5 10.87 8.03 -1.99
N ARG A 6 9.87 8.18 -1.11
CA ARG A 6 8.45 8.18 -1.47
C ARG A 6 8.25 9.03 -2.73
N ARG A 7 8.19 8.40 -3.91
CA ARG A 7 7.69 9.07 -5.12
C ARG A 7 6.26 9.38 -4.79
N LYS A 8 5.96 10.65 -4.47
CA LYS A 8 4.57 11.09 -4.25
C LYS A 8 3.81 10.73 -5.52
N PRO A 9 2.88 9.77 -5.45
CA PRO A 9 2.12 9.43 -6.64
C PRO A 9 1.27 10.66 -6.94
N VAL A 10 1.29 11.10 -8.20
CA VAL A 10 0.47 12.22 -8.65
C VAL A 10 -0.97 11.71 -8.77
N TYR A 11 -1.64 11.55 -7.63
CA TYR A 11 -3.07 11.25 -7.59
C TYR A 11 -3.83 12.55 -7.85
N THR A 12 -4.80 12.52 -8.76
CA THR A 12 -5.61 13.70 -9.09
C THR A 12 -6.41 14.21 -7.89
N ARG A 13 -6.84 13.33 -6.99
CA ARG A 13 -7.56 13.65 -5.75
C ARG A 13 -7.19 12.64 -4.65
N LYS A 14 -7.30 13.04 -3.36
CA LYS A 14 -7.20 12.11 -2.22
C LYS A 14 -8.44 11.21 -2.13
N LEU A 15 -8.32 10.08 -1.42
CA LEU A 15 -9.47 9.22 -1.13
C LEU A 15 -10.49 9.94 -0.24
N ASP A 16 -11.76 9.75 -0.57
CA ASP A 16 -12.88 10.12 0.30
C ASP A 16 -13.15 8.95 1.25
N PHE A 17 -12.70 9.06 2.49
CA PHE A 17 -12.94 8.03 3.52
C PHE A 17 -14.36 8.05 4.11
N ARG A 18 -15.16 9.11 3.84
CA ARG A 18 -16.51 9.24 4.39
C ARG A 18 -17.57 8.70 3.44
N HIS A 19 -17.44 9.01 2.14
CA HIS A 19 -18.45 8.65 1.14
C HIS A 19 -17.88 7.86 -0.06
N GLY A 20 -16.56 7.61 -0.08
CA GLY A 20 -15.92 6.84 -1.13
C GLY A 20 -16.44 5.40 -1.20
N ARG A 21 -16.31 4.79 -2.38
CA ARG A 21 -16.74 3.42 -2.64
C ARG A 21 -15.62 2.64 -3.32
N VAL A 22 -15.57 1.34 -3.02
CA VAL A 22 -14.71 0.42 -3.76
C VAL A 22 -15.40 0.07 -5.07
N GLU A 23 -14.81 0.53 -6.16
CA GLU A 23 -15.22 0.22 -7.54
C GLU A 23 -14.33 -0.86 -8.17
N MET A 24 -14.79 -1.49 -9.26
CA MET A 24 -14.05 -2.53 -9.99
C MET A 24 -12.66 -2.06 -10.48
N ALA A 25 -12.50 -0.78 -10.78
CA ALA A 25 -11.21 -0.20 -11.18
C ALA A 25 -10.11 -0.41 -10.13
N HIS A 26 -10.48 -0.53 -8.85
CA HIS A 26 -9.52 -0.79 -7.76
C HIS A 26 -8.96 -2.21 -7.76
N GLY A 27 -9.58 -3.18 -8.44
CA GLY A 27 -9.07 -4.55 -8.58
C GLY A 27 -8.21 -4.78 -9.82
N SER A 28 -8.00 -3.75 -10.65
CA SER A 28 -7.33 -3.87 -11.96
C SER A 28 -5.80 -3.89 -11.90
N GLY A 29 -5.19 -3.66 -10.74
CA GLY A 29 -3.74 -3.45 -10.64
C GLY A 29 -3.26 -2.04 -11.00
N GLY A 30 -4.14 -1.16 -11.47
CA GLY A 30 -3.78 0.19 -11.93
C GLY A 30 -3.68 1.24 -10.81
N ARG A 31 -3.63 2.52 -11.23
CA ARG A 31 -3.47 3.69 -10.32
C ARG A 31 -4.52 3.76 -9.21
N ALA A 32 -5.75 3.34 -9.48
CA ALA A 32 -6.84 3.32 -8.50
C ALA A 32 -6.51 2.35 -7.35
N MET A 33 -6.01 1.15 -7.65
CA MET A 33 -5.54 0.19 -6.65
C MET A 33 -4.38 0.75 -5.86
N THR A 34 -3.36 1.27 -6.55
CA THR A 34 -2.17 1.86 -5.91
C THR A 34 -2.54 2.97 -4.94
N GLN A 35 -3.58 3.76 -5.25
CA GLN A 35 -4.08 4.79 -4.35
C GLN A 35 -4.69 4.23 -3.06
N LEU A 36 -5.47 3.16 -3.13
CA LEU A 36 -5.95 2.47 -1.92
C LEU A 36 -4.80 1.95 -1.08
N VAL A 37 -3.81 1.31 -1.72
CA VAL A 37 -2.62 0.79 -1.03
C VAL A 37 -1.89 1.91 -0.29
N ASP A 38 -1.58 3.03 -0.95
CA ASP A 38 -0.82 4.13 -0.34
C ASP A 38 -1.60 4.90 0.73
N GLN A 39 -2.87 5.23 0.47
CA GLN A 39 -3.62 6.15 1.34
C GLN A 39 -4.45 5.46 2.42
N LEU A 40 -4.93 4.22 2.18
CA LEU A 40 -5.72 3.47 3.15
C LEU A 40 -4.86 2.40 3.85
N PHE A 41 -4.25 1.48 3.10
CA PHE A 41 -3.60 0.31 3.70
C PHE A 41 -2.28 0.65 4.40
N ILE A 42 -1.38 1.40 3.75
CA ILE A 42 -0.13 1.83 4.38
C ILE A 42 -0.43 2.71 5.59
N ALA A 43 -1.41 3.61 5.52
CA ALA A 43 -1.76 4.45 6.66
C ALA A 43 -2.33 3.65 7.85
N ALA A 44 -3.16 2.64 7.58
CA ALA A 44 -3.80 1.84 8.63
C ALA A 44 -2.91 0.75 9.22
N PHE A 45 -1.98 0.20 8.43
CA PHE A 45 -1.18 -0.98 8.77
C PHE A 45 0.33 -0.73 8.71
N ASP A 46 0.78 0.52 8.85
CA ASP A 46 2.18 0.90 8.64
C ASP A 46 3.15 0.08 9.50
N ASN A 47 4.11 -0.58 8.83
CA ASN A 47 5.16 -1.35 9.48
C ASN A 47 6.34 -1.57 8.51
N ASP A 48 7.48 -2.00 9.04
CA ASP A 48 8.71 -2.15 8.26
C ASP A 48 8.65 -3.24 7.17
N TYR A 49 7.76 -4.22 7.30
CA TYR A 49 7.54 -5.23 6.27
C TYR A 49 6.68 -4.68 5.12
N LEU A 50 5.57 -4.00 5.46
CA LEU A 50 4.65 -3.43 4.48
C LEU A 50 5.29 -2.31 3.65
N ARG A 51 6.14 -1.49 4.28
CA ARG A 51 6.87 -0.40 3.61
C ARG A 51 7.79 -0.86 2.48
N GLN A 52 8.14 -2.14 2.44
CA GLN A 52 8.97 -2.70 1.37
C GLN A 52 8.21 -2.78 0.04
N MET A 53 6.87 -2.85 0.07
CA MET A 53 6.01 -2.90 -1.12
C MET A 53 6.41 -3.98 -2.14
N ASN A 54 6.91 -5.11 -1.64
CA ASN A 54 7.22 -6.28 -2.44
C ASN A 54 5.97 -7.15 -2.66
N ASP A 55 6.06 -8.14 -3.55
CA ASP A 55 4.99 -9.13 -3.77
C ASP A 55 4.67 -9.96 -2.52
N GLN A 56 5.58 -10.00 -1.54
CA GLN A 56 5.43 -10.68 -0.26
C GLN A 56 6.25 -10.03 0.85
N ALA A 57 5.88 -10.29 2.11
CA ALA A 57 6.68 -9.96 3.28
C ALA A 57 7.66 -11.09 3.61
N CYS A 58 8.92 -10.75 3.88
CA CYS A 58 9.95 -11.69 4.34
C CYS A 58 10.41 -11.29 5.74
N PHE A 59 10.30 -12.21 6.70
CA PHE A 59 10.67 -11.98 8.09
C PHE A 59 11.27 -13.25 8.71
N PRO A 60 12.20 -13.12 9.68
CA PRO A 60 12.75 -14.27 10.37
C PRO A 60 11.65 -14.96 11.18
N VAL A 61 11.62 -16.29 11.12
CA VAL A 61 10.77 -17.13 11.96
C VAL A 61 11.62 -17.79 13.04
N GLY A 62 11.03 -17.99 14.23
CA GLY A 62 11.70 -18.74 15.29
C GLY A 62 11.87 -20.21 14.92
N SER A 63 12.72 -20.95 15.67
CA SER A 63 12.79 -22.41 15.53
C SER A 63 11.41 -23.01 15.80
N GLY A 64 10.84 -23.68 14.80
CA GLY A 64 9.56 -24.38 14.94
C GLY A 64 9.59 -25.44 16.05
N ARG A 65 8.41 -25.84 16.53
CA ARG A 65 8.25 -27.10 17.28
C ARG A 65 8.10 -28.26 16.31
#